data_AF-A0A0F6AHZ2-F1
#
_entry.id   AF-A0A0F6AHZ2-F1
#
_cell.length_a   1.000
_cell.length_b   1.000
_cell.length_c   1.000
_cell.angle_alpha   90.00
_cell.angle_beta   90.00
_cell.angle_gamma   90.00
#
_symmetry.space_group_name_H-M   'P 1'
#
loop_
_entity.id
_entity.type
_entity.pdbx_description
1 polymer ?
#
loop_
_entity_poly.entity_id
_entity_poly.type
_entity_poly.pdbx_seq_one_letter_code
_entity_poly.pdbx_strand_id
1 'polypeptide(L)' 'MDLRQVTNENIQFAQSRISYHPRKCLGFKQPAIIFKEQEMAA' A
#
# COMPACT_ATOMS: atom_id res chain seq x y z
N MET A 1 -18.77 2.58 13.53
CA MET A 1 -18.28 2.75 12.14
C MET A 1 -19.14 1.86 11.27
N ASP A 2 -20.05 2.45 10.49
CA ASP A 2 -20.85 1.68 9.54
C ASP A 2 -20.01 1.45 8.27
N LEU A 3 -19.74 0.18 7.96
CA LEU A 3 -18.93 -0.21 6.81
C LEU A 3 -19.60 0.18 5.48
N ARG A 4 -20.92 0.40 5.47
CA ARG A 4 -21.68 0.84 4.28
C ARG A 4 -21.35 2.29 3.88
N GLN A 5 -20.77 3.07 4.78
CA GLN A 5 -20.35 4.46 4.51
C GLN A 5 -18.94 4.55 3.91
N VAL A 6 -18.23 3.43 3.79
CA VAL A 6 -16.89 3.41 3.20
C VAL A 6 -17.01 3.52 1.67
N THR A 7 -16.58 4.65 1.12
CA THR A 7 -16.53 4.87 -0.33
C THR A 7 -15.28 4.24 -0.96
N ASN A 8 -15.31 4.05 -2.28
CA ASN A 8 -14.14 3.61 -3.04
C ASN A 8 -12.95 4.57 -2.89
N GLU A 9 -13.21 5.86 -2.72
CA GLU A 9 -12.17 6.88 -2.49
C GLU A 9 -11.46 6.64 -1.16
N ASN A 10 -12.21 6.30 -0.10
CA ASN A 10 -11.64 5.93 1.19
C ASN A 10 -10.78 4.67 1.07
N ILE A 11 -11.21 3.69 0.27
CA ILE A 11 -10.46 2.47 0.02
C ILE A 11 -9.15 2.79 -0.73
N GLN A 12 -9.22 3.56 -1.81
CA GLN A 12 -8.05 3.94 -2.60
C GLN A 12 -7.05 4.77 -1.76
N PHE A 13 -7.56 5.69 -0.94
CA PHE A 13 -6.75 6.46 -0.02
C PHE A 13 -6.02 5.57 1.00
N ALA A 14 -6.75 4.63 1.61
CA ALA A 14 -6.16 3.67 2.55
C ALA A 14 -5.13 2.76 1.87
N GLN A 15 -5.45 2.23 0.69
CA GLN A 15 -4.54 1.40 -0.10
C GLN A 15 -3.27 2.14 -0.46
N SER A 16 -3.37 3.39 -0.96
CA SER A 16 -2.20 4.22 -1.26
C SER A 16 -1.31 4.40 -0.04
N ARG A 17 -1.91 4.76 1.11
CA ARG A 17 -1.12 4.88 2.36
C ARG A 17 -0.45 3.57 2.74
N ILE A 18 -1.14 2.45 2.69
CA ILE A 18 -0.58 1.14 3.05
C ILE A 18 0.59 0.76 2.11
N SER A 19 0.41 0.98 0.81
CA SER A 19 1.37 0.63 -0.24
C SER A 19 2.64 1.48 -0.19
N TYR A 20 2.51 2.76 0.14
CA TYR A 20 3.65 3.70 0.22
C TYR A 20 4.16 3.93 1.65
N HIS A 21 3.62 3.23 2.65
CA HIS A 21 4.13 3.35 4.02
C HIS A 21 5.44 2.58 4.19
N PRO A 22 6.54 3.23 4.60
CA PRO A 22 7.80 2.56 4.92
C PRO A 22 7.62 1.54 6.05
N ARG A 23 8.09 0.30 5.87
CA ARG A 23 8.00 -0.74 6.91
C ARG A 23 9.38 -1.16 7.42
N LYS A 24 9.54 -1.27 8.74
CA LYS A 24 10.79 -1.70 9.39
C LYS A 24 11.24 -3.09 8.90
N CYS A 25 10.31 -4.02 8.70
CA CYS A 25 10.61 -5.36 8.19
C CYS A 25 11.13 -5.37 6.73
N LEU A 26 10.96 -4.27 6.01
CA LEU A 26 11.45 -4.08 4.64
C LEU A 26 12.71 -3.18 4.61
N GLY A 27 13.40 -3.00 5.74
CA GLY A 27 14.51 -2.06 5.84
C GLY A 27 14.07 -0.60 5.63
N PHE A 28 12.85 -0.26 6.07
CA PHE A 28 12.21 1.05 5.86
C PHE A 28 11.97 1.40 4.38
N LYS A 29 11.95 0.41 3.49
CA LYS A 29 11.48 0.58 2.11
C LYS A 29 9.95 0.53 2.03
N GLN A 30 9.41 1.12 0.97
CA GLN A 30 7.98 1.12 0.67
C GLN A 30 7.59 -0.18 -0.05
N PRO A 31 6.51 -0.87 0.39
CA PRO A 31 6.04 -2.09 -0.25
C PRO A 31 5.82 -1.97 -1.76
N ALA A 32 5.21 -0.87 -2.21
CA ALA A 32 4.93 -0.64 -3.64
C ALA A 32 6.19 -0.62 -4.51
N ILE A 33 7.30 -0.08 -4.00
CA ILE A 33 8.57 -0.02 -4.73
C ILE A 33 9.16 -1.42 -4.83
N ILE A 34 9.15 -2.19 -3.74
CA ILE A 34 9.69 -3.55 -3.71
C ILE A 34 8.91 -4.46 -4.66
N PHE A 35 7.58 -4.39 -4.65
CA PHE A 35 6.77 -5.19 -5.56
C PHE A 35 7.04 -4.84 -7.02
N LYS A 36 7.19 -3.56 -7.34
CA LYS A 36 7.59 -3.12 -8.69
C LYS A 36 8.98 -3.63 -9.08
N GLU A 37 9.95 -3.60 -8.16
CA GLU A 37 11.29 -4.17 -8.37
C GLU A 37 11.23 -5.69 -8.63
N GLN A 38 10.38 -6.41 -7.90
CA GLN A 38 10.19 -7.86 -8.07
C GLN A 38 9.48 -8.21 -9.39
N GLU A 39 8.47 -7.45 -9.80
CA GLU A 39 7.81 -7.62 -11.10
C GLU A 39 8.77 -7.42 -12.27
N MET A 40 9.72 -6.47 -12.15
CA MET A 40 10.73 -6.22 -13.19
C MET A 40 11.87 -7.25 -13.19
N ALA A 41 12.01 -8.03 -12.12
CA ALA A 41 13.06 -9.05 -11.97
C ALA A 41 12.60 -10.47 -12.37
N ALA A 42 11.29 -10.67 -12.60
CA ALA A 42 10.68 -11.92 -13.05
C ALA A 42 10.53 -11.95 -14.58
#